data_AF-A0A0D6QTA9-F1
#
_entry.id   AF-A0A0D6QTA9-F1
#
_cell.length_a   1.000
_cell.length_b   1.000
_cell.length_c   1.000
_cell.angle_alpha   90.00
_cell.angle_beta   90.00
_cell.angle_gamma   90.00
#
_symmetry.space_group_name_H-M   'P 1'
#
loop_
_entity.id
_entity.type
_entity.pdbx_description
1 polymer ?
#
loop_
_entity_poly.entity_id
_entity_poly.type
_entity_poly.pdbx_seq_one_letter_code
_entity_poly.pdbx_strand_id
1 'polypeptide(L)'
;MKFGKKLRRHVEEALPEWRDKYLCYKDLKKRLKCMPFAEEEKERERASAVSVKRPRIETEGEGEGECDSLSSSVSEEYASNDSHGSNYTDRTGANEFDDFIYKLTGDEFDFIQLLNPELEKFNLFFIEKEEEYIIRQKELQERIEMIKNKYGPNGKFSSKTKYKQDMMNVRKHVVNFHGEMVLLEDYSILNFTGLVKILKKYDKKRGGILRVAFIQRVLQQPFFRMELLFELVKQCEEILEHLFSPQELGDEETEEEESVYLEEGVLYKSATAALRSMRDMRKGSSTYGVFSLPPLSLHDLHFIEQSKGSTLMCPPSDLSNTEMVYF
;
A
#
# COMPACT_ATOMS: atom_id res chain seq x y z
N MET A 1 -9.73 -14.29 -13.59
CA MET A 1 -10.66 -14.52 -12.45
C MET A 1 -9.98 -14.96 -11.13
N LYS A 2 -8.65 -15.18 -11.07
CA LYS A 2 -7.98 -15.83 -9.93
C LYS A 2 -7.54 -14.90 -8.77
N PHE A 3 -7.56 -13.56 -8.95
CA PHE A 3 -7.00 -12.61 -7.98
C PHE A 3 -7.59 -12.73 -6.57
N GLY A 4 -8.93 -12.69 -6.41
CA GLY A 4 -9.53 -12.76 -5.07
C GLY A 4 -9.26 -14.07 -4.31
N LYS A 5 -8.94 -15.18 -5.02
CA LYS A 5 -8.47 -16.42 -4.38
C LYS A 5 -6.99 -16.32 -3.99
N LYS A 6 -6.15 -15.73 -4.86
CA LYS A 6 -4.73 -15.48 -4.59
C LYS A 6 -4.56 -14.53 -3.40
N LEU A 7 -5.27 -13.40 -3.38
CA LEU A 7 -5.24 -12.44 -2.28
C LEU A 7 -5.64 -13.11 -0.96
N ARG A 8 -6.73 -13.89 -0.93
CA ARG A 8 -7.15 -14.61 0.28
C ARG A 8 -6.05 -15.54 0.82
N ARG A 9 -5.49 -16.38 -0.04
CA ARG A 9 -4.42 -17.31 0.34
C ARG A 9 -3.21 -16.54 0.88
N HIS A 10 -2.86 -15.45 0.22
CA HIS A 10 -1.75 -14.60 0.66
C HIS A 10 -2.00 -14.00 2.05
N VAL A 11 -3.20 -13.48 2.30
CA VAL A 11 -3.59 -12.96 3.61
C VAL A 11 -3.55 -14.06 4.69
N GLU A 12 -3.89 -15.31 4.34
CA GLU A 12 -3.76 -16.45 5.26
C GLU A 12 -2.29 -16.77 5.59
N GLU A 13 -1.37 -16.55 4.65
CA GLU A 13 0.08 -16.73 4.81
C GLU A 13 0.79 -15.52 5.48
N ALA A 14 0.13 -14.35 5.50
CA ALA A 14 0.61 -13.15 6.18
C ALA A 14 0.48 -13.25 7.71
N LEU A 15 1.08 -12.28 8.42
CA LEU A 15 0.98 -12.18 9.87
C LEU A 15 -0.50 -12.11 10.30
N PRO A 16 -0.94 -12.92 11.29
CA PRO A 16 -2.34 -12.97 11.72
C PRO A 16 -2.93 -11.60 12.06
N GLU A 17 -2.10 -10.72 12.62
CA GLU A 17 -2.43 -9.38 13.10
C GLU A 17 -2.69 -8.38 11.95
N TRP A 18 -2.24 -8.70 10.74
CA TRP A 18 -2.37 -7.82 9.58
C TRP A 18 -3.59 -8.18 8.72
N ARG A 19 -4.23 -9.33 8.98
CA ARG A 19 -5.22 -9.92 8.08
C ARG A 19 -6.47 -9.06 7.87
N ASP A 20 -6.92 -8.38 8.91
CA ASP A 20 -8.07 -7.46 8.87
C ASP A 20 -7.72 -6.12 8.19
N LYS A 21 -6.44 -5.79 8.06
CA LYS A 21 -5.95 -4.56 7.45
C LYS A 21 -5.98 -4.61 5.92
N TYR A 22 -5.92 -5.79 5.33
CA TYR A 22 -6.00 -5.95 3.87
C TYR A 22 -7.39 -5.60 3.29
N LEU A 23 -7.41 -5.34 1.98
CA LEU A 23 -8.61 -5.03 1.22
C LEU A 23 -9.70 -6.10 1.35
N CYS A 24 -10.91 -5.69 1.71
CA CYS A 24 -12.11 -6.53 1.77
C CYS A 24 -12.66 -6.85 0.36
N TYR A 25 -11.82 -7.39 -0.53
CA TYR A 25 -12.09 -7.56 -1.95
C TYR A 25 -13.35 -8.41 -2.24
N LYS A 26 -13.64 -9.39 -1.37
CA LYS A 26 -14.84 -10.23 -1.50
C LYS A 26 -16.12 -9.39 -1.34
N ASP A 27 -16.16 -8.52 -0.33
CA ASP A 27 -17.37 -7.77 0.00
C ASP A 27 -17.56 -6.59 -0.93
N LEU A 28 -16.49 -5.90 -1.34
CA LEU A 28 -16.55 -4.92 -2.42
C LEU A 28 -17.10 -5.54 -3.71
N LYS A 29 -16.66 -6.75 -4.06
CA LYS A 29 -17.16 -7.46 -5.25
C LYS A 29 -18.65 -7.82 -5.11
N LYS A 30 -19.13 -8.18 -3.91
CA LYS A 30 -20.55 -8.44 -3.68
C LYS A 30 -21.38 -7.16 -3.81
N ARG A 31 -20.97 -6.08 -3.16
CA ARG A 31 -21.65 -4.77 -3.22
C ARG A 31 -21.71 -4.25 -4.66
N LEU A 32 -20.61 -4.33 -5.40
CA LEU A 32 -20.57 -4.00 -6.83
C LEU A 32 -21.51 -4.86 -7.68
N LYS A 33 -21.74 -6.13 -7.30
CA LYS A 33 -22.70 -6.99 -8.02
C LYS A 33 -24.14 -6.49 -7.82
N CYS A 34 -24.48 -6.03 -6.61
CA CYS A 34 -25.82 -5.58 -6.24
C CYS A 34 -26.18 -4.17 -6.72
N MET A 35 -25.20 -3.34 -7.08
CA MET A 35 -25.46 -2.08 -7.77
C MET A 35 -26.19 -2.35 -9.10
N PRO A 36 -27.20 -1.56 -9.48
CA PRO A 36 -27.94 -1.74 -10.75
C PRO A 36 -26.98 -1.68 -11.96
N PHE A 37 -27.42 -2.10 -13.15
CA PHE A 37 -26.65 -1.83 -14.37
C PHE A 37 -27.01 -0.46 -14.94
N ALA A 38 -26.03 0.22 -15.56
CA ALA A 38 -26.23 1.55 -16.15
C ALA A 38 -27.35 1.56 -17.23
N GLU A 39 -27.64 0.41 -17.84
CA GLU A 39 -28.75 0.26 -18.80
C GLU A 39 -30.11 0.16 -18.10
N GLU A 40 -30.20 -0.60 -17.00
CA GLU A 40 -31.42 -0.74 -16.20
C GLU A 40 -31.82 0.57 -15.53
N GLU A 41 -30.84 1.41 -15.18
CA GLU A 41 -31.05 2.71 -14.56
C GLU A 41 -31.56 3.74 -15.57
N LYS A 42 -30.98 3.78 -16.78
CA LYS A 42 -31.52 4.58 -17.90
C LYS A 42 -32.94 4.15 -18.28
N GLU A 43 -33.25 2.86 -18.19
CA GLU A 43 -34.59 2.33 -18.46
C GLU A 43 -35.59 2.66 -17.34
N ARG A 44 -35.16 2.62 -16.07
CA ARG A 44 -35.96 3.08 -14.92
C ARG A 44 -36.22 4.59 -14.95
N GLU A 45 -35.22 5.40 -15.27
CA GLU A 45 -35.38 6.85 -15.44
C GLU A 45 -36.34 7.17 -16.59
N ARG A 46 -36.23 6.46 -17.72
CA ARG A 46 -37.18 6.58 -18.84
C ARG A 46 -38.58 6.13 -18.44
N ALA A 47 -38.73 5.03 -17.70
CA ALA A 47 -40.01 4.53 -17.23
C ALA A 47 -40.68 5.49 -16.23
N SER A 48 -39.92 6.07 -15.30
CA SER A 48 -40.40 7.11 -14.39
C SER A 48 -40.78 8.40 -15.10
N ALA A 49 -40.03 8.82 -16.13
CA ALA A 49 -40.37 10.00 -16.93
C ALA A 49 -41.64 9.82 -17.78
N VAL A 50 -41.96 8.59 -18.20
CA VAL A 50 -43.19 8.27 -18.94
C VAL A 50 -44.44 8.34 -18.05
N SER A 51 -44.31 8.09 -16.76
CA SER A 51 -45.44 8.09 -15.81
C SER A 51 -45.91 9.49 -15.37
N VAL A 52 -45.24 10.58 -15.78
CA VAL A 52 -45.57 11.98 -15.39
C VAL A 52 -46.43 12.72 -16.44
N LYS A 53 -47.07 12.01 -17.39
CA LYS A 53 -48.09 12.64 -18.27
C LYS A 53 -49.41 12.85 -17.49
N ARG A 54 -49.64 14.12 -17.08
CA ARG A 54 -50.85 14.65 -16.43
C ARG A 54 -52.17 14.15 -17.05
N PRO A 55 -53.23 13.97 -16.24
CA PRO A 55 -54.60 13.95 -16.75
C PRO A 55 -54.95 15.32 -17.33
N ARG A 56 -55.53 15.30 -18.54
CA ARG A 56 -56.10 16.46 -19.24
C ARG A 56 -57.38 16.89 -18.50
N ILE A 57 -57.35 18.07 -17.88
CA ILE A 57 -58.55 18.77 -17.41
C ILE A 57 -58.80 19.92 -18.38
N GLU A 58 -59.98 19.90 -18.98
CA GLU A 58 -60.45 20.89 -19.94
C GLU A 58 -60.85 22.17 -19.23
N THR A 59 -60.53 23.28 -19.89
CA THR A 59 -60.72 24.69 -19.55
C THR A 59 -62.18 25.12 -19.60
N GLU A 60 -62.66 25.88 -18.61
CA GLU A 60 -63.52 27.10 -18.66
C GLU A 60 -63.46 27.73 -17.24
N GLY A 61 -63.37 29.03 -16.94
CA GLY A 61 -63.29 30.29 -17.66
C GLY A 61 -63.11 31.43 -16.63
N GLU A 62 -62.50 32.54 -17.08
CA GLU A 62 -62.69 33.94 -16.65
C GLU A 62 -62.38 34.40 -15.21
N GLY A 63 -61.54 35.45 -15.10
CA GLY A 63 -61.40 36.28 -13.90
C GLY A 63 -60.05 36.99 -13.78
N GLU A 64 -60.02 38.25 -14.20
CA GLU A 64 -58.89 39.18 -14.24
C GLU A 64 -58.31 39.52 -12.86
N GLY A 65 -57.01 39.85 -12.78
CA GLY A 65 -56.42 40.43 -11.57
C GLY A 65 -54.89 40.39 -11.50
N GLU A 66 -54.26 41.35 -12.18
CA GLU A 66 -53.09 42.17 -11.78
C GLU A 66 -51.86 41.55 -11.06
N CYS A 67 -50.70 41.97 -11.54
CA CYS A 67 -49.35 41.58 -11.12
C CYS A 67 -48.97 42.04 -9.72
N ASP A 68 -48.28 41.18 -8.95
CA ASP A 68 -47.20 41.67 -8.10
C ASP A 68 -46.09 40.62 -7.91
N SER A 69 -44.85 41.11 -7.94
CA SER A 69 -43.62 40.32 -7.97
C SER A 69 -43.08 40.16 -6.55
N LEU A 70 -43.00 38.94 -6.02
CA LEU A 70 -42.20 38.66 -4.82
C LEU A 70 -41.50 37.31 -4.94
N SER A 71 -40.18 37.37 -5.17
CA SER A 71 -39.26 36.28 -4.87
C SER A 71 -38.93 36.30 -3.37
N SER A 72 -38.97 35.16 -2.71
CA SER A 72 -38.23 34.97 -1.46
C SER A 72 -37.71 33.55 -1.37
N SER A 73 -36.41 33.45 -1.53
CA SER A 73 -35.52 32.37 -1.18
C SER A 73 -35.42 32.19 0.34
N VAL A 74 -35.46 30.95 0.81
CA VAL A 74 -35.03 30.59 2.18
C VAL A 74 -33.96 29.51 2.05
N SER A 75 -32.73 29.88 2.38
CA SER A 75 -31.57 29.01 2.51
C SER A 75 -31.30 28.77 3.99
N GLU A 76 -30.93 27.53 4.29
CA GLU A 76 -30.71 26.95 5.61
C GLU A 76 -29.50 27.54 6.34
N GLU A 77 -29.67 27.81 7.63
CA GLU A 77 -28.61 27.96 8.63
C GLU A 77 -28.17 26.58 9.14
N TYR A 78 -26.87 26.32 9.18
CA TYR A 78 -26.27 25.64 10.32
C TYR A 78 -24.83 26.10 10.54
N ALA A 79 -24.55 26.27 11.83
CA ALA A 79 -23.53 27.11 12.41
C ALA A 79 -22.11 26.57 12.27
N SER A 80 -21.19 27.50 12.02
CA SER A 80 -19.78 27.38 12.36
C SER A 80 -19.62 27.31 13.88
N ASN A 81 -18.82 26.38 14.37
CA ASN A 81 -18.00 26.63 15.56
C ASN A 81 -16.71 25.82 15.55
N ASP A 82 -15.66 26.61 15.71
CA ASP A 82 -14.46 26.39 16.48
C ASP A 82 -13.16 25.95 15.79
N SER A 83 -12.15 26.72 16.16
CA SER A 83 -10.77 26.68 15.72
C SER A 83 -9.97 25.83 16.71
N HIS A 84 -8.97 25.08 16.25
CA HIS A 84 -7.59 25.18 16.74
C HIS A 84 -6.67 24.18 16.02
N GLY A 85 -5.61 24.72 15.41
CA GLY A 85 -4.26 24.14 15.41
C GLY A 85 -4.01 22.87 14.60
N SER A 86 -3.49 23.03 13.39
CA SER A 86 -2.14 22.54 13.05
C SER A 86 -1.81 22.88 11.59
N ASN A 87 -0.71 23.59 11.39
CA ASN A 87 -0.13 23.83 10.08
C ASN A 87 0.53 22.53 9.61
N TYR A 88 0.11 21.99 8.46
CA TYR A 88 0.94 21.31 7.44
C TYR A 88 -0.01 20.58 6.46
N THR A 89 -0.55 21.27 5.46
CA THR A 89 -0.86 20.66 4.15
C THR A 89 -0.92 21.74 3.08
N ASP A 90 -0.12 21.55 2.05
CA ASP A 90 -0.16 22.22 0.76
C ASP A 90 -1.61 22.29 0.21
N ARG A 91 -2.10 23.52 -0.04
CA ARG A 91 -3.50 23.82 -0.43
C ARG A 91 -3.80 23.59 -1.91
N THR A 92 -2.84 23.13 -2.71
CA THR A 92 -3.03 23.00 -4.15
C THR A 92 -3.84 21.75 -4.56
N GLY A 93 -3.76 20.65 -3.80
CA GLY A 93 -4.44 19.39 -4.15
C GLY A 93 -5.91 19.26 -3.70
N ALA A 94 -6.37 20.07 -2.74
CA ALA A 94 -7.75 19.99 -2.24
C ALA A 94 -8.78 20.44 -3.29
N ASN A 95 -8.44 21.47 -4.08
CA ASN A 95 -9.33 22.06 -5.08
C ASN A 95 -9.62 21.14 -6.27
N GLU A 96 -8.68 20.26 -6.64
CA GLU A 96 -8.85 19.32 -7.76
C GLU A 96 -9.69 18.09 -7.37
N PHE A 97 -9.61 17.67 -6.10
CA PHE A 97 -10.39 16.53 -5.63
C PHE A 97 -11.85 16.90 -5.42
N ASP A 98 -12.13 18.07 -4.86
CA ASP A 98 -13.51 18.54 -4.70
C ASP A 98 -14.17 18.68 -6.07
N ASP A 99 -13.48 19.27 -7.06
CA ASP A 99 -13.94 19.34 -8.46
C ASP A 99 -14.16 17.95 -9.09
N PHE A 100 -13.31 16.96 -8.78
CA PHE A 100 -13.53 15.58 -9.19
C PHE A 100 -14.81 14.98 -8.58
N ILE A 101 -15.04 15.17 -7.28
CA ILE A 101 -16.23 14.66 -6.58
C ILE A 101 -17.51 15.26 -7.17
N TYR A 102 -17.53 16.56 -7.45
CA TYR A 102 -18.69 17.23 -8.06
C TYR A 102 -18.99 16.78 -9.49
N LYS A 103 -18.03 16.13 -10.17
CA LYS A 103 -18.20 15.58 -11.53
C LYS A 103 -18.66 14.13 -11.57
N LEU A 104 -18.76 13.47 -10.42
CA LEU A 104 -19.17 12.06 -10.35
C LEU A 104 -20.66 11.89 -10.57
N THR A 105 -21.02 10.83 -11.30
CA THR A 105 -22.41 10.33 -11.30
C THR A 105 -22.77 9.74 -9.92
N GLY A 106 -24.06 9.67 -9.58
CA GLY A 106 -24.51 9.13 -8.29
C GLY A 106 -23.98 7.72 -8.00
N ASP A 107 -23.99 6.85 -9.01
CA ASP A 107 -23.40 5.51 -8.93
C ASP A 107 -21.89 5.50 -8.64
N GLU A 108 -21.14 6.42 -9.27
CA GLU A 108 -19.70 6.51 -9.09
C GLU A 108 -19.37 7.01 -7.69
N PHE A 109 -20.14 7.98 -7.20
CA PHE A 109 -20.07 8.46 -5.83
C PHE A 109 -20.34 7.32 -4.83
N ASP A 110 -21.42 6.56 -5.03
CA ASP A 110 -21.75 5.41 -4.17
C ASP A 110 -20.63 4.37 -4.13
N PHE A 111 -20.03 4.07 -5.29
CA PHE A 111 -18.91 3.13 -5.34
C PHE A 111 -17.64 3.68 -4.68
N ILE A 112 -17.34 4.97 -4.85
CA ILE A 112 -16.22 5.63 -4.16
C ILE A 112 -16.42 5.60 -2.64
N GLN A 113 -17.64 5.81 -2.15
CA GLN A 113 -17.95 5.71 -0.72
C GLN A 113 -17.73 4.30 -0.16
N LEU A 114 -17.71 3.25 -0.99
CA LEU A 114 -17.29 1.91 -0.58
C LEU A 114 -15.77 1.74 -0.52
N LEU A 115 -15.01 2.49 -1.32
CA LEU A 115 -13.55 2.41 -1.38
C LEU A 115 -12.85 3.31 -0.36
N ASN A 116 -13.44 4.46 -0.04
CA ASN A 116 -12.85 5.42 0.90
C ASN A 116 -12.52 4.81 2.28
N PRO A 117 -13.40 4.03 2.93
CA PRO A 117 -13.09 3.40 4.21
C PRO A 117 -11.94 2.37 4.12
N GLU A 118 -11.83 1.68 2.99
CA GLU A 118 -10.71 0.75 2.76
C GLU A 118 -9.41 1.52 2.59
N LEU A 119 -9.43 2.65 1.87
CA LEU A 119 -8.27 3.52 1.67
C LEU A 119 -7.77 4.14 2.98
N GLU A 120 -8.69 4.64 3.81
CA GLU A 120 -8.39 5.19 5.13
C GLU A 120 -7.77 4.13 6.04
N LYS A 121 -8.35 2.91 6.08
CA LYS A 121 -7.78 1.77 6.79
C LYS A 121 -6.35 1.47 6.34
N PHE A 122 -6.06 1.51 5.03
CA PHE A 122 -4.71 1.25 4.54
C PHE A 122 -3.72 2.31 5.02
N ASN A 123 -4.11 3.58 4.93
CA ASN A 123 -3.29 4.70 5.35
C ASN A 123 -3.00 4.66 6.84
N LEU A 124 -4.04 4.45 7.67
CA LEU A 124 -3.89 4.40 9.12
C LEU A 124 -2.90 3.29 9.51
N PHE A 125 -3.12 2.07 9.01
CA PHE A 125 -2.23 0.96 9.30
C PHE A 125 -0.79 1.18 8.82
N PHE A 126 -0.62 1.76 7.62
CA PHE A 126 0.71 1.99 7.07
C PHE A 126 1.48 3.04 7.87
N ILE A 127 0.85 4.16 8.20
CA ILE A 127 1.46 5.23 9.01
C ILE A 127 1.82 4.70 10.40
N GLU A 128 0.91 3.99 11.07
CA GLU A 128 1.18 3.38 12.38
C GLU A 128 2.41 2.47 12.34
N LYS A 129 2.56 1.66 11.27
CA LYS A 129 3.71 0.77 11.09
C LYS A 129 4.99 1.52 10.77
N GLU A 130 4.91 2.54 9.91
CA GLU A 130 6.06 3.36 9.55
C GLU A 130 6.61 4.10 10.77
N GLU A 131 5.75 4.70 11.59
CA GLU A 131 6.12 5.33 12.86
C GLU A 131 6.80 4.33 13.82
N GLU A 132 6.21 3.15 13.96
CA GLU A 132 6.79 2.07 14.76
C GLU A 132 8.18 1.69 14.26
N TYR A 133 8.39 1.62 12.94
CA TYR A 133 9.67 1.24 12.34
C TYR A 133 10.74 2.31 12.55
N ILE A 134 10.41 3.59 12.46
CA ILE A 134 11.34 4.68 12.77
C ILE A 134 11.86 4.54 14.21
N ILE A 135 10.96 4.28 15.16
CA ILE A 135 11.32 4.12 16.58
C ILE A 135 12.21 2.89 16.76
N ARG A 136 11.81 1.72 16.23
CA ARG A 136 12.58 0.48 16.37
C ARG A 136 13.96 0.56 15.73
N GLN A 137 14.11 1.24 14.59
CA GLN A 137 15.42 1.42 13.96
C GLN A 137 16.37 2.20 14.86
N LYS A 138 15.89 3.29 15.46
CA LYS A 138 16.67 4.08 16.40
C LYS A 138 17.08 3.27 17.63
N GLU A 139 16.14 2.51 18.21
CA GLU A 139 16.43 1.63 19.36
C GLU A 139 17.49 0.55 19.03
N LEU A 140 17.44 -0.02 17.82
CA LEU A 140 18.43 -1.00 17.37
C LEU A 140 19.82 -0.36 17.22
N GLN A 141 19.92 0.83 16.63
CA GLN A 141 21.18 1.57 16.50
C GLN A 141 21.80 1.88 17.87
N GLU A 142 20.99 2.41 18.80
CA GLU A 142 21.43 2.70 20.17
C GLU A 142 21.90 1.44 20.90
N ARG A 143 21.21 0.30 20.70
CA ARG A 143 21.60 -0.98 21.28
C ARG A 143 22.93 -1.50 20.75
N ILE A 144 23.19 -1.37 19.44
CA ILE A 144 24.47 -1.73 18.83
C ILE A 144 25.59 -0.91 19.46
N GLU A 145 25.41 0.42 19.55
CA GLU A 145 26.40 1.32 20.12
C GLU A 145 26.67 1.02 21.60
N MET A 146 25.62 0.73 22.39
CA MET A 146 25.76 0.33 23.79
C MET A 146 26.61 -0.94 23.94
N ILE A 147 26.39 -1.96 23.10
CA ILE A 147 27.16 -3.21 23.15
C ILE A 147 28.63 -2.94 22.79
N LYS A 148 28.90 -2.16 21.74
CA LYS A 148 30.24 -1.75 21.33
C LYS A 148 30.98 -1.00 22.45
N ASN A 149 30.32 -0.04 23.09
CA ASN A 149 30.90 0.75 24.18
C ASN A 149 31.13 -0.06 25.47
N LYS A 150 30.32 -1.10 25.72
CA LYS A 150 30.40 -1.88 26.96
C LYS A 150 31.39 -3.03 26.86
N TYR A 151 31.37 -3.78 25.76
CA TYR A 151 32.11 -5.04 25.61
C TYR A 151 32.98 -5.12 24.35
N GLY A 152 32.96 -4.10 23.48
CA GLY A 152 33.76 -4.08 22.27
C GLY A 152 35.27 -3.96 22.52
N PRO A 153 36.08 -3.92 21.45
CA PRO A 153 37.55 -3.90 21.54
C PRO A 153 38.12 -2.76 22.42
N ASN A 154 37.42 -1.62 22.46
CA ASN A 154 37.73 -0.44 23.28
C ASN A 154 36.72 -0.22 24.43
N GLY A 155 35.95 -1.25 24.78
CA GLY A 155 34.83 -1.15 25.72
C GLY A 155 35.25 -1.10 27.19
N LYS A 156 34.31 -0.72 28.06
CA LYS A 156 34.53 -0.64 29.52
C LYS A 156 34.88 -1.97 30.17
N PHE A 157 34.43 -3.08 29.60
CA PHE A 157 34.64 -4.44 30.12
C PHE A 157 35.17 -5.33 29.02
N SER A 158 36.21 -6.13 29.31
CA SER A 158 36.68 -7.14 28.37
C SER A 158 35.91 -8.45 28.60
N SER A 159 34.90 -8.72 27.76
CA SER A 159 34.22 -10.02 27.71
C SER A 159 33.84 -10.35 26.27
N LYS A 160 34.75 -11.04 25.57
CA LYS A 160 34.56 -11.43 24.17
C LYS A 160 33.33 -12.32 23.97
N THR A 161 33.09 -13.25 24.90
CA THR A 161 31.92 -14.13 24.88
C THR A 161 30.61 -13.36 25.00
N LYS A 162 30.54 -12.39 25.92
CA LYS A 162 29.34 -11.57 26.12
C LYS A 162 29.09 -10.64 24.93
N TYR A 163 30.15 -10.06 24.37
CA TYR A 163 30.08 -9.28 23.14
C TYR A 163 29.51 -10.10 21.97
N LYS A 164 30.09 -11.27 21.68
CA LYS A 164 29.63 -12.15 20.59
C LYS A 164 28.15 -12.53 20.77
N GLN A 165 27.77 -12.94 21.98
CA GLN A 165 26.38 -13.32 22.27
C GLN A 165 25.39 -12.16 22.12
N ASP A 166 25.71 -10.97 22.65
CA ASP A 166 24.80 -9.82 22.58
C ASP A 166 24.70 -9.27 21.15
N MET A 167 25.81 -9.29 20.39
CA MET A 167 25.81 -8.94 18.96
C MET A 167 24.99 -9.93 18.13
N MET A 168 25.14 -11.23 18.38
CA MET A 168 24.34 -12.29 17.76
C MET A 168 22.83 -12.08 17.97
N ASN A 169 22.43 -11.71 19.20
CA ASN A 169 21.04 -11.40 19.49
C ASN A 169 20.54 -10.17 18.71
N VAL A 170 21.36 -9.12 18.62
CA VAL A 170 21.01 -7.92 17.84
C VAL A 170 20.93 -8.24 16.35
N ARG A 171 21.85 -9.02 15.79
CA ARG A 171 21.83 -9.49 14.39
C ARG A 171 20.49 -10.16 14.07
N LYS A 172 20.01 -11.06 14.94
CA LYS A 172 18.68 -11.69 14.80
C LYS A 172 17.53 -10.66 14.81
N HIS A 173 17.59 -9.66 15.68
CA HIS A 173 16.58 -8.61 15.72
C HIS A 173 16.56 -7.76 14.44
N VAL A 174 17.72 -7.39 13.90
CA VAL A 174 17.81 -6.61 12.65
C VAL A 174 17.27 -7.41 11.46
N VAL A 175 17.59 -8.70 11.35
CA VAL A 175 17.06 -9.57 10.28
C VAL A 175 15.54 -9.69 10.35
N ASN A 176 14.98 -9.89 11.56
CA ASN A 176 13.53 -9.93 11.74
C ASN A 176 12.88 -8.59 11.38
N PHE A 177 13.47 -7.48 11.85
CA PHE A 177 12.98 -6.14 11.56
C PHE A 177 12.95 -5.84 10.05
N HIS A 178 14.02 -6.21 9.32
CA HIS A 178 14.04 -6.15 7.86
C HIS A 178 12.92 -6.99 7.23
N GLY A 179 12.71 -8.22 7.71
CA GLY A 179 11.61 -9.07 7.26
C GLY A 179 10.23 -8.44 7.45
N GLU A 180 10.00 -7.70 8.53
CA GLU A 180 8.74 -6.96 8.74
C GLU A 180 8.55 -5.82 7.75
N MET A 181 9.61 -5.07 7.41
CA MET A 181 9.54 -4.01 6.40
C MET A 181 9.18 -4.55 5.02
N VAL A 182 9.76 -5.69 4.63
CA VAL A 182 9.40 -6.40 3.38
C VAL A 182 7.93 -6.80 3.35
N LEU A 183 7.37 -7.21 4.50
CA LEU A 183 5.93 -7.49 4.60
C LEU A 183 5.09 -6.23 4.37
N LEU A 184 5.51 -5.07 4.91
CA LEU A 184 4.78 -3.81 4.75
C LEU A 184 4.78 -3.33 3.28
N GLU A 185 5.89 -3.54 2.57
CA GLU A 185 5.97 -3.28 1.12
C GLU A 185 4.97 -4.15 0.34
N ASP A 186 4.97 -5.46 0.58
CA ASP A 186 4.05 -6.38 -0.09
C ASP A 186 2.58 -6.11 0.29
N TYR A 187 2.32 -5.67 1.52
CA TYR A 187 1.01 -5.17 1.93
C TYR A 187 0.54 -3.99 1.06
N SER A 188 1.38 -2.97 0.86
CA SER A 188 1.05 -1.84 0.00
C SER A 188 0.73 -2.29 -1.43
N ILE A 189 1.60 -3.11 -2.01
CA ILE A 189 1.49 -3.62 -3.38
C ILE A 189 0.20 -4.42 -3.58
N LEU A 190 -0.16 -5.31 -2.64
CA LEU A 190 -1.35 -6.14 -2.74
C LEU A 190 -2.64 -5.33 -2.63
N ASN A 191 -2.68 -4.37 -1.72
CA ASN A 191 -3.85 -3.50 -1.55
C ASN A 191 -4.03 -2.58 -2.76
N PHE A 192 -2.96 -1.97 -3.26
CA PHE A 192 -2.99 -1.19 -4.50
C PHE A 192 -3.47 -2.03 -5.69
N THR A 193 -2.90 -3.23 -5.86
CA THR A 193 -3.33 -4.15 -6.92
C THR A 193 -4.81 -4.49 -6.76
N GLY A 194 -5.27 -4.73 -5.54
CA GLY A 194 -6.68 -4.98 -5.23
C GLY A 194 -7.60 -3.84 -5.65
N LEU A 195 -7.22 -2.59 -5.34
CA LEU A 195 -7.92 -1.38 -5.76
C LEU A 195 -8.00 -1.28 -7.29
N VAL A 196 -6.87 -1.44 -7.99
CA VAL A 196 -6.84 -1.45 -9.47
C VAL A 196 -7.79 -2.52 -10.04
N LYS A 197 -7.80 -3.72 -9.46
CA LYS A 197 -8.64 -4.83 -9.94
C LYS A 197 -10.13 -4.61 -9.66
N ILE A 198 -10.50 -3.96 -8.57
CA ILE A 198 -11.91 -3.68 -8.27
C ILE A 198 -12.42 -2.49 -9.08
N LEU A 199 -11.62 -1.44 -9.26
CA LEU A 199 -11.94 -0.31 -10.14
C LEU A 199 -12.09 -0.77 -11.60
N LYS A 200 -11.16 -1.59 -12.10
CA LYS A 200 -11.30 -2.19 -13.45
C LYS A 200 -12.57 -3.03 -13.60
N LYS A 201 -13.06 -3.63 -12.50
CA LYS A 201 -14.33 -4.38 -12.51
C LYS A 201 -15.53 -3.43 -12.57
N TYR A 202 -15.47 -2.31 -11.85
CA TYR A 202 -16.49 -1.25 -11.91
C TYR A 202 -16.61 -0.67 -13.32
N ASP A 203 -15.50 -0.19 -13.89
CA ASP A 203 -15.45 0.39 -15.24
C ASP A 203 -16.01 -0.58 -16.28
N LYS A 204 -15.63 -1.86 -16.21
CA LYS A 204 -16.14 -2.88 -17.14
C LYS A 204 -17.65 -3.11 -17.02
N LYS A 205 -18.23 -2.93 -15.83
CA LYS A 205 -19.67 -3.11 -15.59
C LYS A 205 -20.48 -1.91 -16.05
N ARG A 206 -19.95 -0.69 -15.86
CA ARG A 206 -20.68 0.57 -16.10
C ARG A 206 -20.30 1.29 -17.41
N GLY A 207 -19.25 0.84 -18.09
CA GLY A 207 -18.72 1.51 -19.29
C GLY A 207 -18.01 2.84 -18.99
N GLY A 208 -17.60 3.05 -17.74
CA GLY A 208 -16.99 4.31 -17.26
C GLY A 208 -15.46 4.31 -17.25
N ILE A 209 -14.89 5.42 -16.80
CA ILE A 209 -13.43 5.68 -16.72
C ILE A 209 -12.94 6.03 -15.30
N LEU A 210 -13.75 5.72 -14.28
CA LEU A 210 -13.54 6.05 -12.87
C LEU A 210 -12.15 5.63 -12.36
N ARG A 211 -11.65 4.49 -12.84
CA ARG A 211 -10.33 3.95 -12.46
C ARG A 211 -9.20 4.97 -12.61
N VAL A 212 -9.17 5.76 -13.69
CA VAL A 212 -8.01 6.62 -13.97
C VAL A 212 -7.90 7.70 -12.90
N ALA A 213 -8.99 8.43 -12.67
CA ALA A 213 -9.02 9.51 -11.69
C ALA A 213 -8.84 9.00 -10.26
N PHE A 214 -9.49 7.90 -9.90
CA PHE A 214 -9.33 7.34 -8.55
C PHE A 214 -7.90 6.83 -8.30
N ILE A 215 -7.26 6.21 -9.29
CA ILE A 215 -5.87 5.75 -9.12
C ILE A 215 -4.90 6.92 -8.95
N GLN A 216 -5.08 8.04 -9.66
CA GLN A 216 -4.25 9.24 -9.44
C GLN A 216 -4.29 9.70 -7.97
N ARG A 217 -5.47 9.70 -7.36
CA ARG A 217 -5.61 9.97 -5.92
C ARG A 217 -4.88 8.94 -5.06
N VAL A 218 -5.01 7.65 -5.39
CA VAL A 218 -4.37 6.55 -4.63
C VAL A 218 -2.85 6.67 -4.64
N LEU A 219 -2.24 7.09 -5.75
CA LEU A 219 -0.78 7.27 -5.86
C LEU A 219 -0.24 8.35 -4.90
N GLN A 220 -1.09 9.26 -4.43
CA GLN A 220 -0.73 10.31 -3.47
C GLN A 220 -1.00 9.92 -2.01
N GLN A 221 -1.49 8.70 -1.76
CA GLN A 221 -1.83 8.26 -0.43
C GLN A 221 -0.61 7.74 0.33
N PRO A 222 -0.54 7.94 1.65
CA PRO A 222 0.53 7.44 2.51
C PRO A 222 0.86 5.97 2.28
N PHE A 223 -0.14 5.08 2.23
CA PHE A 223 0.12 3.65 2.07
C PHE A 223 0.83 3.27 0.76
N PHE A 224 0.81 4.13 -0.25
CA PHE A 224 1.48 3.91 -1.53
C PHE A 224 2.86 4.60 -1.60
N ARG A 225 3.04 5.73 -0.91
CA ARG A 225 4.29 6.49 -0.90
C ARG A 225 5.28 5.87 0.07
N MET A 226 6.00 4.86 -0.41
CA MET A 226 6.94 4.05 0.39
C MET A 226 8.37 4.62 0.46
N GLU A 227 8.57 5.91 0.18
CA GLU A 227 9.91 6.52 0.11
C GLU A 227 10.68 6.40 1.43
N LEU A 228 10.00 6.66 2.56
CA LEU A 228 10.59 6.53 3.87
C LEU A 228 10.87 5.07 4.21
N LEU A 229 9.93 4.16 3.95
CA LEU A 229 10.14 2.72 4.12
C LEU A 229 11.39 2.22 3.37
N PHE A 230 11.62 2.67 2.13
CA PHE A 230 12.82 2.28 1.37
C PHE A 230 14.12 2.78 2.01
N GLU A 231 14.11 3.99 2.58
CA GLU A 231 15.26 4.52 3.31
C GLU A 231 15.52 3.72 4.60
N LEU A 232 14.47 3.34 5.35
CA LEU A 232 14.60 2.49 6.54
C LEU A 232 15.18 1.10 6.19
N VAL A 233 14.71 0.50 5.08
CA VAL A 233 15.22 -0.79 4.56
C VAL A 233 16.71 -0.67 4.24
N LYS A 234 17.09 0.33 3.44
CA LYS A 234 18.49 0.57 3.07
C LYS A 234 19.40 0.73 4.28
N GLN A 235 18.98 1.53 5.27
CA GLN A 235 19.74 1.70 6.51
C GLN A 235 19.86 0.40 7.31
N CYS A 236 18.85 -0.48 7.28
CA CYS A 236 18.96 -1.79 7.90
C CYS A 236 19.92 -2.71 7.15
N GLU A 237 19.96 -2.67 5.83
CA GLU A 237 20.94 -3.40 5.01
C GLU A 237 22.37 -2.96 5.34
N GLU A 238 22.62 -1.65 5.46
CA GLU A 238 23.92 -1.10 5.88
C GLU A 238 24.32 -1.59 7.28
N ILE A 239 23.39 -1.62 8.23
CA ILE A 239 23.62 -2.17 9.57
C ILE A 239 23.98 -3.66 9.49
N LEU A 240 23.25 -4.44 8.69
CA LEU A 240 23.54 -5.87 8.51
C LEU A 240 24.92 -6.08 7.90
N GLU A 241 25.29 -5.35 6.85
CA GLU A 241 26.61 -5.46 6.23
C GLU A 241 27.74 -5.20 7.24
N HIS A 242 27.57 -4.20 8.11
CA HIS A 242 28.52 -3.94 9.18
C HIS A 242 28.56 -5.05 10.24
N LEU A 243 27.42 -5.63 10.63
CA LEU A 243 27.34 -6.70 11.63
C LEU A 243 27.85 -8.06 11.10
N PHE A 244 27.82 -8.28 9.78
CA PHE A 244 28.26 -9.51 9.11
C PHE A 244 29.72 -9.42 8.61
N SER A 245 30.42 -8.31 8.86
CA SER A 245 31.81 -8.16 8.42
C SER A 245 32.72 -9.20 9.11
N PRO A 246 33.66 -9.84 8.37
CA PRO A 246 34.59 -10.83 8.92
C PRO A 246 35.37 -10.34 10.16
N GLN A 247 35.54 -9.01 10.27
CA GLN A 247 36.21 -8.37 11.39
C GLN A 247 35.40 -8.44 12.71
N GLU A 248 34.08 -8.58 12.64
CA GLU A 248 33.18 -8.72 13.80
C GLU A 248 32.90 -10.20 14.15
N LEU A 249 32.97 -11.12 13.18
CA LEU A 249 32.60 -12.53 13.37
C LEU A 249 33.75 -13.41 13.91
N GLY A 250 35.01 -13.10 13.56
CA GLY A 250 36.15 -13.97 13.86
C GLY A 250 36.04 -15.32 13.12
N ASP A 251 37.18 -15.97 12.88
CA ASP A 251 37.30 -17.12 11.96
C ASP A 251 36.54 -18.42 12.37
N GLU A 252 35.66 -18.38 13.37
CA GLU A 252 34.98 -19.53 13.98
C GLU A 252 33.44 -19.44 13.95
N GLU A 253 32.81 -18.74 13.00
CA GLU A 253 31.38 -18.96 12.73
C GLU A 253 31.24 -20.11 11.72
N THR A 254 30.84 -21.28 12.23
CA THR A 254 30.46 -22.43 11.40
C THR A 254 29.15 -22.13 10.66
N GLU A 255 29.04 -22.56 9.39
CA GLU A 255 27.84 -22.47 8.54
C GLU A 255 26.55 -22.97 9.25
N GLU A 256 26.69 -23.85 10.24
CA GLU A 256 25.60 -24.36 11.08
C GLU A 256 24.97 -23.28 11.98
N GLU A 257 25.74 -22.34 12.55
CA GLU A 257 25.18 -21.26 13.37
C GLU A 257 24.34 -20.33 12.49
N GLU A 258 24.79 -19.98 11.28
CA GLU A 258 24.07 -19.16 10.30
C GLU A 258 22.73 -19.78 9.84
N SER A 259 22.65 -21.10 9.71
CA SER A 259 21.39 -21.80 9.36
C SER A 259 20.33 -21.77 10.47
N VAL A 260 20.75 -21.78 11.74
CA VAL A 260 19.84 -21.79 12.90
C VAL A 260 19.08 -20.47 13.06
N TYR A 261 19.61 -19.35 12.53
CA TYR A 261 18.91 -18.06 12.60
C TYR A 261 17.65 -17.98 11.72
N LEU A 262 17.57 -18.81 10.68
CA LEU A 262 16.62 -18.62 9.58
C LEU A 262 15.46 -19.63 9.55
N GLU A 263 15.60 -20.79 10.21
CA GLU A 263 14.66 -21.91 9.95
C GLU A 263 13.34 -21.90 10.74
N GLU A 264 13.17 -21.13 11.81
CA GLU A 264 11.95 -21.23 12.62
C GLU A 264 11.35 -19.88 13.02
N GLY A 265 10.52 -19.33 12.13
CA GLY A 265 9.65 -18.21 12.45
C GLY A 265 8.49 -18.04 11.48
N VAL A 266 7.32 -17.69 12.00
CA VAL A 266 6.16 -17.27 11.19
C VAL A 266 6.55 -16.12 10.26
N LEU A 267 7.38 -15.20 10.77
CA LEU A 267 7.88 -14.03 10.05
C LEU A 267 8.69 -14.39 8.79
N TYR A 268 9.64 -15.33 8.87
CA TYR A 268 10.43 -15.76 7.71
C TYR A 268 9.55 -16.40 6.63
N LYS A 269 8.59 -17.25 7.04
CA LYS A 269 7.63 -17.87 6.11
C LYS A 269 6.76 -16.81 5.44
N SER A 270 6.27 -15.83 6.19
CA SER A 270 5.49 -14.72 5.64
C SER A 270 6.32 -13.83 4.72
N ALA A 271 7.55 -13.46 5.09
CA ALA A 271 8.43 -12.60 4.28
C ALA A 271 8.84 -13.28 2.96
N THR A 272 9.16 -14.58 3.01
CA THR A 272 9.44 -15.34 1.78
C THR A 272 8.21 -15.52 0.89
N ALA A 273 7.01 -15.63 1.47
CA ALA A 273 5.75 -15.62 0.72
C ALA A 273 5.48 -14.26 0.06
N ALA A 274 5.72 -13.16 0.78
CA ALA A 274 5.66 -11.78 0.27
C ALA A 274 6.57 -11.59 -0.94
N LEU A 275 7.86 -11.92 -0.84
CA LEU A 275 8.80 -11.81 -1.96
C LEU A 275 8.36 -12.61 -3.20
N ARG A 276 7.88 -13.84 -3.01
CA ARG A 276 7.33 -14.65 -4.12
C ARG A 276 6.11 -13.97 -4.75
N SER A 277 5.22 -13.41 -3.94
CA SER A 277 4.03 -12.70 -4.39
C SER A 277 4.38 -11.45 -5.21
N MET A 278 5.30 -10.62 -4.72
CA MET A 278 5.80 -9.44 -5.42
C MET A 278 6.41 -9.80 -6.77
N ARG A 279 7.26 -10.84 -6.81
CA ARG A 279 7.86 -11.36 -8.06
C ARG A 279 6.80 -11.84 -9.04
N ASP A 280 5.79 -12.58 -8.58
CA ASP A 280 4.69 -13.05 -9.42
C ASP A 280 3.83 -11.92 -10.00
N MET A 281 3.54 -10.88 -9.19
CA MET A 281 2.72 -9.75 -9.63
C MET A 281 3.41 -8.97 -10.76
N ARG A 282 4.74 -8.90 -10.72
CA ARG A 282 5.57 -8.22 -11.72
C ARG A 282 5.72 -9.03 -13.01
N LYS A 283 5.86 -10.35 -12.94
CA LYS A 283 5.90 -11.25 -14.13
C LYS A 283 4.65 -11.17 -15.01
N GLY A 284 3.52 -10.68 -14.49
CA GLY A 284 2.24 -10.60 -15.20
C GLY A 284 1.99 -9.30 -15.98
N SER A 285 2.88 -8.31 -15.91
CA SER A 285 2.75 -7.04 -16.65
C SER A 285 3.72 -7.00 -17.83
N SER A 286 3.20 -7.13 -19.05
CA SER A 286 4.00 -7.03 -20.29
C SER A 286 4.25 -5.58 -20.76
N THR A 287 3.81 -4.58 -20.00
CA THR A 287 4.01 -3.15 -20.33
C THR A 287 4.34 -2.37 -19.06
N TYR A 288 5.47 -1.67 -19.07
CA TYR A 288 5.86 -0.70 -18.04
C TYR A 288 5.12 0.62 -18.28
N GLY A 289 4.66 1.30 -17.23
CA GLY A 289 3.92 2.57 -17.32
C GLY A 289 3.57 3.13 -15.94
N VAL A 290 3.09 4.38 -15.86
CA VAL A 290 2.87 5.14 -14.60
C VAL A 290 1.96 4.43 -13.59
N PHE A 291 1.12 3.50 -14.03
CA PHE A 291 0.24 2.69 -13.16
C PHE A 291 0.82 1.32 -12.77
N SER A 292 2.08 1.07 -13.14
CA SER A 292 2.79 -0.16 -12.80
C SER A 292 3.34 -0.05 -11.38
N LEU A 293 3.58 -1.20 -10.76
CA LEU A 293 4.22 -1.24 -9.45
C LEU A 293 5.65 -0.65 -9.56
N PRO A 294 6.09 0.17 -8.58
CA PRO A 294 7.45 0.72 -8.58
C PRO A 294 8.50 -0.42 -8.61
N PRO A 295 9.69 -0.23 -9.21
CA PRO A 295 10.73 -1.27 -9.26
C PRO A 295 11.08 -1.75 -7.85
N LEU A 296 11.29 -3.07 -7.66
CA LEU A 296 11.94 -3.56 -6.43
C LEU A 296 13.33 -2.95 -6.45
N SER A 297 13.82 -2.46 -5.32
CA SER A 297 15.27 -2.37 -5.16
C SER A 297 15.80 -3.77 -5.44
N LEU A 298 16.66 -3.90 -6.46
CA LEU A 298 17.29 -5.18 -6.84
C LEU A 298 18.04 -5.85 -5.66
N HIS A 299 18.24 -5.14 -4.55
CA HIS A 299 18.92 -5.53 -3.33
C HIS A 299 18.03 -6.35 -2.36
N ASP A 300 16.70 -6.19 -2.39
CA ASP A 300 15.74 -6.89 -1.49
C ASP A 300 15.77 -8.44 -1.64
N LEU A 301 16.36 -8.91 -2.75
CA LEU A 301 16.52 -10.33 -3.10
C LEU A 301 17.87 -10.91 -2.67
N HIS A 302 18.89 -10.08 -2.47
CA HIS A 302 20.27 -10.56 -2.37
C HIS A 302 20.50 -11.32 -1.05
N PHE A 303 19.99 -10.80 0.07
CA PHE A 303 20.19 -11.43 1.38
C PHE A 303 19.32 -12.69 1.61
N ILE A 304 18.17 -12.80 0.93
CA ILE A 304 17.25 -13.94 1.08
C ILE A 304 17.51 -15.03 0.02
N GLU A 305 18.12 -14.71 -1.14
CA GLU A 305 18.49 -15.69 -2.16
C GLU A 305 19.94 -16.22 -2.03
N GLN A 306 20.92 -15.43 -1.54
CA GLN A 306 22.29 -15.93 -1.32
C GLN A 306 22.40 -17.00 -0.23
N SER A 307 21.44 -17.07 0.69
CA SER A 307 21.41 -18.05 1.79
C SER A 307 20.88 -19.43 1.39
N LYS A 308 20.52 -19.63 0.12
CA LYS A 308 20.28 -20.97 -0.46
C LYS A 308 21.55 -21.43 -1.16
N GLY A 309 22.48 -22.00 -0.40
CA GLY A 309 23.71 -22.54 -0.98
C GLY A 309 23.41 -23.46 -2.17
N SER A 310 23.99 -23.17 -3.34
CA SER A 310 24.83 -24.10 -4.10
C SER A 310 25.25 -23.58 -5.49
N THR A 311 26.56 -23.76 -5.73
CA THR A 311 27.23 -24.01 -7.01
C THR A 311 27.69 -22.79 -7.83
N LEU A 312 28.97 -22.47 -7.64
CA LEU A 312 29.93 -22.06 -8.67
C LEU A 312 29.41 -22.22 -10.12
N MET A 313 29.15 -21.10 -10.77
CA MET A 313 29.44 -20.96 -12.19
C MET A 313 30.22 -19.66 -12.36
N CYS A 314 31.49 -19.79 -12.74
CA CYS A 314 32.33 -18.69 -13.18
C CYS A 314 31.61 -17.87 -14.26
N PRO A 315 31.79 -16.55 -14.32
CA PRO A 315 31.38 -15.78 -15.48
C PRO A 315 32.33 -16.14 -16.63
N PRO A 316 31.84 -16.36 -17.87
CA PRO A 316 32.73 -16.29 -19.01
C PRO A 316 33.15 -14.83 -19.14
N SER A 317 34.46 -14.62 -19.02
CA SER A 317 35.13 -13.45 -19.54
C SER A 317 34.85 -13.42 -21.04
N ASP A 318 34.17 -12.37 -21.52
CA ASP A 318 34.58 -11.72 -22.76
C ASP A 318 33.88 -10.37 -22.92
N LEU A 319 34.73 -9.36 -23.07
CA LEU A 319 34.42 -8.03 -23.55
C LEU A 319 33.90 -8.11 -24.98
N SER A 320 32.81 -7.41 -25.28
CA SER A 320 32.81 -6.32 -26.26
C SER A 320 31.39 -5.86 -26.62
N ASN A 321 31.23 -4.54 -26.61
CA ASN A 321 30.37 -3.73 -27.47
C ASN A 321 28.88 -4.12 -27.60
N THR A 322 27.99 -3.18 -27.28
CA THR A 322 27.36 -2.28 -28.28
C THR A 322 26.11 -1.61 -27.67
N GLU A 323 26.20 -0.28 -27.55
CA GLU A 323 25.18 0.77 -27.70
C GLU A 323 23.85 0.81 -26.93
N MET A 324 23.59 2.04 -26.50
CA MET A 324 22.31 2.67 -26.16
C MET A 324 21.14 2.25 -27.06
N VAL A 325 19.93 2.17 -26.49
CA VAL A 325 18.77 2.94 -26.98
C VAL A 325 17.83 3.22 -25.80
N TYR A 326 17.61 4.50 -25.51
CA TYR A 326 16.45 5.01 -24.79
C TYR A 326 15.22 4.97 -25.71
N PHE A 327 14.10 4.46 -25.22
CA PHE A 327 12.77 4.96 -25.58
C PHE A 327 11.82 4.83 -24.39
#